data_AF-I4WX54-F1
#
_entry.id   AF-I4WX54-F1
#
_cell.length_a   1.000
_cell.length_b   1.000
_cell.length_c   1.000
_cell.angle_alpha   90.00
_cell.angle_beta   90.00
_cell.angle_gamma   90.00
#
_symmetry.space_group_name_H-M   'P 1'
#
loop_
_entity.id
_entity.type
_entity.pdbx_description
1 polymer ?
#
loop_
_entity_poly.entity_id
_entity_poly.type
_entity_poly.pdbx_seq_one_letter_code
_entity_poly.pdbx_strand_id
1 'polypeptide(L)'
;MVHRVIGGVVVLIWLWMGCHMHHWVPSLGVAASSDISLYAGRGGGVFYVLLMPLLAATLLIFPDFFVDHFSPSSEMTNEPLLEASFWRLCGYFTLLVSWGLLQLFR
;
A
#
# COMPACT_ATOMS: atom_id res chain seq x y z
N MET A 1 -9.60 10.82 12.55
CA MET A 1 -9.23 11.97 11.69
C MET A 1 -7.76 11.90 11.25
N VAL A 2 -6.79 11.84 12.17
CA VAL A 2 -5.34 11.82 11.85
C VAL A 2 -4.93 10.73 10.85
N HIS A 3 -5.40 9.49 11.01
CA HIS A 3 -5.06 8.38 10.10
C HIS A 3 -5.46 8.64 8.64
N ARG A 4 -6.62 9.29 8.43
CA ARG A 4 -7.10 9.65 7.08
C ARG A 4 -6.21 10.70 6.44
N VAL A 5 -5.72 11.67 7.24
CA VAL A 5 -4.76 12.68 6.77
C VAL A 5 -3.45 12.01 6.38
N ILE A 6 -2.94 11.07 7.18
CA ILE A 6 -1.72 10.32 6.86
C ILE A 6 -1.89 9.53 5.57
N GLY A 7 -3.00 8.79 5.41
CA GLY A 7 -3.29 8.08 4.16
C GLY A 7 -3.37 9.02 2.95
N GLY A 8 -3.98 10.20 3.10
CA GLY A 8 -4.01 11.23 2.06
C GLY A 8 -2.62 11.73 1.67
N VAL A 9 -1.76 12.00 2.66
CA VAL A 9 -0.36 12.38 2.42
C VAL A 9 0.40 11.27 1.70
N VAL A 10 0.18 10.00 2.06
CA VAL A 10 0.77 8.84 1.38
C VAL A 10 0.37 8.81 -0.10
N VAL A 11 -0.90 9.05 -0.43
CA VAL A 11 -1.36 9.12 -1.83
C VAL A 11 -0.69 10.27 -2.58
N LEU A 12 -0.57 11.45 -1.97
CA LEU A 12 0.11 12.59 -2.60
C LEU A 12 1.58 12.31 -2.87
N ILE A 13 2.30 11.74 -1.90
CA ILE A 13 3.70 11.34 -2.06
C ILE A 13 3.82 10.27 -3.16
N TRP A 14 2.90 9.31 -3.20
CA TRP A 14 2.88 8.26 -4.20
C TRP A 14 2.66 8.81 -5.62
N LEU A 15 1.69 9.71 -5.81
CA LEU A 15 1.44 10.37 -7.10
C LEU A 15 2.65 11.21 -7.52
N TRP A 16 3.23 11.97 -6.59
CA TRP A 16 4.44 12.75 -6.82
C TRP A 16 5.60 11.87 -7.28
N MET A 17 5.82 10.75 -6.59
CA MET A 17 6.84 9.75 -6.92
C MET A 17 6.58 9.13 -8.29
N GLY A 18 5.32 8.82 -8.62
CA GLY A 18 4.91 8.34 -9.95
C GLY A 18 5.30 9.30 -11.07
N CYS A 19 5.06 10.60 -10.89
CA CYS A 19 5.44 11.62 -11.86
C CYS A 19 6.97 11.82 -11.98
N HIS A 20 7.73 11.53 -10.92
CA HIS A 20 9.18 11.76 -10.84
C HIS A 20 9.99 10.46 -10.71
N MET A 21 9.44 9.31 -11.15
CA MET A 21 10.06 7.99 -10.95
C MET A 21 11.49 7.94 -11.48
N HIS A 22 11.76 8.59 -12.61
CA HIS A 22 13.09 8.60 -13.23
C HIS A 22 14.16 9.27 -12.36
N HIS A 23 13.78 10.25 -11.53
CA HIS A 23 14.72 10.93 -10.61
C HIS A 23 14.83 10.25 -9.25
N TRP A 24 13.74 9.61 -8.78
CA TRP A 24 13.67 9.06 -7.42
C TRP A 24 14.12 7.61 -7.33
N VAL A 25 13.79 6.80 -8.34
CA VAL A 25 14.10 5.37 -8.37
C VAL A 25 14.44 4.97 -9.82
N PRO A 26 15.62 5.37 -10.34
CA PRO A 26 15.98 5.17 -11.74
C PRO A 26 16.00 3.68 -12.14
N SER A 27 16.31 2.79 -11.21
CA SER A 27 16.25 1.32 -11.36
C SER A 27 14.83 0.82 -11.68
N LEU A 28 13.79 1.42 -11.10
CA LEU A 28 12.38 1.11 -11.34
C LEU A 28 11.93 1.60 -12.72
N GLY A 29 12.44 2.75 -13.16
CA GLY A 29 12.22 3.27 -14.51
C GLY A 29 12.81 2.35 -15.58
N VAL A 30 14.03 1.85 -15.39
CA VAL A 30 14.68 0.89 -16.30
C VAL A 30 13.97 -0.47 -16.28
N ALA A 31 13.51 -0.93 -15.11
CA ALA A 31 12.76 -2.18 -14.99
C ALA A 31 11.36 -2.11 -15.62
N ALA A 32 10.72 -0.94 -15.62
CA ALA A 32 9.41 -0.72 -16.23
C ALA A 32 9.47 -0.50 -17.75
N SER A 33 10.59 0.02 -18.29
CA SER A 33 10.79 0.25 -19.73
C SER A 33 11.38 -0.95 -20.47
N SER A 34 11.89 -1.96 -19.74
CA SER A 34 12.42 -3.19 -20.32
C SER A 34 11.26 -4.10 -20.66
N ASP A 35 11.16 -4.48 -21.92
CA ASP A 35 10.08 -5.25 -22.54
C ASP A 35 9.40 -6.29 -21.63
N ILE A 36 8.07 -6.29 -21.70
CA ILE A 36 7.07 -7.05 -20.92
C ILE A 36 7.24 -8.59 -20.97
N SER A 37 8.26 -9.15 -21.64
CA SER A 37 8.28 -10.56 -22.03
C SER A 37 9.35 -11.46 -21.40
N LEU A 38 10.32 -10.97 -20.63
CA LEU A 38 11.46 -11.83 -20.18
C LEU A 38 11.72 -11.96 -18.68
N TYR A 39 11.02 -11.23 -17.81
CA TYR A 39 11.27 -11.26 -16.36
C TYR A 39 9.99 -11.30 -15.50
N ALA A 40 9.20 -12.36 -15.67
CA ALA A 40 8.17 -12.76 -14.71
C ALA A 40 8.71 -13.00 -13.27
N GLY A 41 10.04 -13.04 -13.07
CA GLY A 41 10.69 -13.17 -11.76
C GLY A 41 11.30 -11.89 -11.14
N ARG A 42 11.53 -10.81 -11.91
CA ARG A 42 12.10 -9.54 -11.39
C ARG A 42 11.13 -8.34 -11.48
N GLY A 43 10.17 -8.36 -12.40
CA GLY A 43 9.14 -7.33 -12.52
C GLY A 43 8.05 -7.39 -11.43
N GLY A 44 7.91 -8.54 -10.75
CA GLY A 44 6.92 -8.70 -9.68
C GLY A 44 7.15 -7.75 -8.50
N GLY A 45 8.42 -7.55 -8.10
CA GLY A 45 8.77 -6.66 -6.98
C GLY A 45 8.37 -5.20 -7.21
N VAL A 46 8.51 -4.71 -8.45
CA VAL A 46 8.14 -3.35 -8.88
C VAL A 46 6.63 -3.12 -8.71
N PHE A 47 5.82 -4.11 -9.07
CA PHE A 47 4.37 -4.04 -8.87
C PHE A 47 4.01 -3.92 -7.38
N TYR A 48 4.66 -4.68 -6.51
CA TYR A 48 4.45 -4.57 -5.06
C TYR A 48 4.88 -3.21 -4.50
N VAL A 49 6.01 -2.66 -4.97
CA VAL A 49 6.47 -1.32 -4.56
C VAL A 49 5.45 -0.23 -4.92
N LEU A 50 4.77 -0.38 -6.07
CA LEU A 50 3.76 0.59 -6.52
C LEU A 50 2.41 0.37 -5.85
N LEU A 51 2.01 -0.86 -5.56
CA LEU A 51 0.68 -1.17 -5.03
C LEU A 51 0.58 -1.11 -3.50
N MET A 52 1.66 -1.44 -2.77
CA MET A 52 1.70 -1.41 -1.30
C MET A 52 1.40 -0.03 -0.67
N PRO A 53 1.92 1.11 -1.19
CA PRO A 53 1.57 2.43 -0.68
C PRO A 53 0.08 2.75 -0.81
N LEU A 54 -0.54 2.34 -1.92
CA LEU A 54 -1.97 2.51 -2.16
C LEU A 54 -2.77 1.66 -1.19
N LEU A 55 -2.40 0.39 -1.00
CA LEU A 55 -3.05 -0.50 -0.03
C LEU A 55 -3.00 0.08 1.39
N ALA A 56 -1.82 0.57 1.81
CA ALA A 56 -1.65 1.24 3.10
C ALA A 56 -2.56 2.46 3.24
N ALA A 57 -2.64 3.30 2.21
CA ALA A 57 -3.52 4.47 2.21
C ALA A 57 -5.00 4.09 2.31
N THR A 58 -5.45 3.08 1.56
CA THR A 58 -6.86 2.64 1.58
C THR A 58 -7.26 2.14 2.97
N LEU A 59 -6.40 1.34 3.62
CA LEU A 59 -6.60 0.86 4.99
C LEU A 59 -6.67 2.00 6.03
N LEU A 60 -5.90 3.06 5.83
CA LEU A 60 -5.86 4.22 6.73
C LEU A 60 -7.03 5.19 6.51
N ILE A 61 -7.48 5.36 5.27
CA ILE A 61 -8.57 6.30 4.91
C ILE A 61 -9.94 5.68 5.18
N PHE A 62 -10.14 4.42 4.77
CA PHE A 62 -11.43 3.73 4.79
C PHE A 62 -11.41 2.45 5.65
N PRO A 63 -10.97 2.49 6.91
CA PRO A 63 -10.88 1.28 7.74
C PRO A 63 -12.26 0.64 7.97
N ASP A 64 -13.32 1.45 8.04
CA ASP A 64 -14.69 1.00 8.28
C ASP A 64 -15.21 0.11 7.13
N PHE A 65 -14.83 0.41 5.88
CA PHE A 65 -15.13 -0.46 4.73
C PHE A 65 -14.55 -1.87 4.92
N PHE A 66 -13.35 -1.98 5.50
CA PHE A 66 -12.72 -3.28 5.72
C PHE A 66 -13.32 -4.04 6.91
N VAL A 67 -13.78 -3.31 7.93
CA VAL A 67 -14.56 -3.91 9.01
C VAL A 67 -15.80 -4.57 8.42
N ASP A 68 -16.57 -3.84 7.62
CA ASP A 68 -17.87 -4.33 7.13
C ASP A 68 -17.75 -5.50 6.14
N HIS A 69 -16.68 -5.55 5.33
CA HIS A 69 -16.54 -6.54 4.25
C HIS A 69 -15.59 -7.69 4.57
N PHE A 70 -14.62 -7.49 5.46
CA PHE A 70 -13.55 -8.46 5.71
C PHE A 70 -13.39 -8.85 7.19
N SER A 71 -14.03 -8.15 8.14
CA SER A 71 -14.03 -8.62 9.52
C SER A 71 -14.92 -9.85 9.62
N PRO A 72 -14.45 -10.96 10.21
CA PRO A 72 -15.33 -12.02 10.63
C PRO A 72 -16.28 -11.51 11.73
N SER A 73 -17.49 -12.04 11.77
CA SER A 73 -18.52 -11.68 12.76
C SER A 73 -18.61 -12.74 13.85
N SER A 74 -18.87 -12.30 15.08
CA SER A 74 -19.15 -13.18 16.22
C SER A 74 -20.48 -13.92 16.04
N GLU A 75 -20.50 -15.25 16.21
CA GLU A 75 -21.75 -16.02 16.12
C GLU A 75 -22.74 -15.70 17.24
N MET A 76 -22.28 -15.16 18.38
CA MET A 76 -23.12 -14.87 19.54
C MET A 76 -23.73 -13.47 19.51
N THR A 77 -22.97 -12.47 19.03
CA THR A 77 -23.38 -11.05 19.07
C THR A 77 -23.58 -10.45 17.68
N ASN A 78 -23.17 -11.16 16.62
CA ASN A 78 -23.11 -10.68 15.24
C ASN A 78 -22.28 -9.39 15.05
N GLU A 79 -21.42 -9.08 16.02
CA GLU A 79 -20.52 -7.93 15.96
C GLU A 79 -19.21 -8.30 15.25
N PRO A 80 -18.57 -7.34 14.53
CA PRO A 80 -17.30 -7.58 13.89
C PRO A 80 -16.18 -7.82 14.93
N LEU A 81 -15.46 -8.93 14.79
CA LEU A 81 -14.33 -9.30 15.66
C LEU A 81 -13.10 -8.42 15.44
N LEU A 82 -12.90 -7.91 14.22
CA LEU A 82 -11.80 -7.04 13.83
C LEU A 82 -12.32 -5.62 13.61
N GLU A 83 -12.13 -4.79 14.62
CA GLU A 83 -12.53 -3.39 14.57
C GLU A 83 -11.64 -2.55 13.65
N ALA A 84 -12.08 -1.32 13.35
CA ALA A 84 -11.37 -0.36 12.52
C ALA A 84 -9.92 -0.11 13.00
N SER A 85 -9.66 -0.23 14.30
CA SER A 85 -8.32 -0.08 14.88
C SER A 85 -7.32 -1.14 14.38
N PHE A 86 -7.78 -2.38 14.20
CA PHE A 86 -6.95 -3.45 13.64
C PHE A 86 -6.54 -3.13 12.20
N TRP A 87 -7.50 -2.75 11.37
CA TRP A 87 -7.25 -2.39 9.96
C TRP A 87 -6.35 -1.16 9.81
N ARG A 88 -6.47 -0.19 10.70
CA ARG A 88 -5.53 0.95 10.76
C ARG A 88 -4.11 0.49 11.10
N LEU A 89 -3.95 -0.42 12.06
CA LEU A 89 -2.65 -0.98 12.42
C LEU A 89 -2.03 -1.75 11.25
N CYS A 90 -2.83 -2.53 10.51
CA CYS A 90 -2.42 -3.14 9.26
C CYS A 90 -1.97 -2.08 8.24
N GLY A 91 -2.72 -0.99 8.06
CA GLY A 91 -2.34 0.11 7.17
C GLY A 91 -0.98 0.73 7.50
N TYR A 92 -0.70 0.96 8.79
CA TYR A 92 0.62 1.43 9.24
C TYR A 92 1.74 0.43 9.00
N PHE A 93 1.48 -0.85 9.26
CA PHE A 93 2.44 -1.91 9.00
C PHE A 93 2.75 -2.03 7.50
N THR A 94 1.73 -2.01 6.65
CA THR A 94 1.88 -2.00 5.18
C THR A 94 2.68 -0.78 4.72
N LEU A 95 2.48 0.39 5.34
CA LEU A 95 3.26 1.60 5.02
C LEU A 95 4.75 1.41 5.34
N LEU A 96 5.08 0.80 6.49
CA LEU A 96 6.47 0.49 6.86
C LEU A 96 7.10 -0.52 5.89
N VAL A 97 6.37 -1.58 5.53
CA VAL A 97 6.82 -2.57 4.53
C VAL A 97 7.05 -1.90 3.18
N SER A 98 6.10 -1.04 2.76
CA SER A 98 6.21 -0.28 1.52
C SER A 98 7.45 0.61 1.49
N TRP A 99 7.76 1.26 2.61
CA TRP A 99 8.98 2.08 2.73
C TRP A 99 10.24 1.21 2.66
N GLY A 100 10.27 0.09 3.37
CA GLY A 100 11.38 -0.87 3.32
C GLY A 100 11.61 -1.41 1.90
N LEU A 101 10.54 -1.72 1.18
CA LEU A 101 10.60 -2.10 -0.23
C LEU A 101 11.17 -0.97 -1.09
N LEU A 102 10.69 0.27 -0.93
CA LEU A 102 11.22 1.42 -1.68
C LEU A 102 12.74 1.60 -1.48
N GLN A 103 13.24 1.42 -0.26
CA GLN A 103 14.67 1.53 0.06
C GLN A 103 15.52 0.43 -0.58
N LEU A 104 14.95 -0.75 -0.86
CA LEU A 104 15.66 -1.83 -1.55
C LEU A 104 15.88 -1.53 -3.04
N PHE A 105 15.02 -0.69 -3.64
CA PHE A 105 15.11 -0.34 -5.06
C PHE A 105 15.81 1.00 -5.31
N ARG A 106 15.95 1.85 -4.30
CA ARG A 106 16.69 3.11 -4.37
C ARG A 106 18.20 2.86 -4.52
#